data_AF-A0AAD3CIW8-F1
#
_entry.id   AF-A0AAD3CIW8-F1
#
_cell.length_a   1.000
_cell.length_b   1.000
_cell.length_c   1.000
_cell.angle_alpha   90.00
_cell.angle_beta   90.00
_cell.angle_gamma   90.00
#
_symmetry.space_group_name_H-M   'P 1'
#
loop_
_entity.id
_entity.type
_entity.pdbx_description
1 polymer ?
#
loop_
_entity_poly.entity_id
_entity_poly.type
_entity_poly.pdbx_seq_one_letter_code
_entity_poly.pdbx_strand_id
1 'polypeptide(L)'
;MTTLLANQQQIKRKTMKDHLIKSGKTCHKPTYHHNHHLHHKHHYRESEIGLLPIQELATRLLENYLPTIVIDTRDDEVQGGQIRGALFCPERDFGNEQITCLIREATEQRRQRNTGISNHKCFVVFYCRDSERKSLHCAQRFHQGVLEMGESNGICVKVLQGGASSWFEKFSKDKRLVQDFDDKCEPCKREVVASEPPVVDSAVNITVQKPVAKA
;
A
#
# COMPACT_ATOMS: atom_id res chain seq x y z
N MET A 1 47.63 -11.06 -14.74
CA MET A 1 46.74 -11.20 -15.92
C MET A 1 45.41 -11.72 -15.41
N THR A 2 44.46 -10.80 -15.27
CA THR A 2 43.26 -10.94 -14.45
C THR A 2 42.06 -11.06 -15.39
N THR A 3 41.52 -12.25 -15.57
CA THR A 3 40.27 -12.42 -16.30
C THR A 3 39.63 -13.74 -15.89
N LEU A 4 38.56 -13.66 -15.10
CA LEU A 4 37.46 -14.64 -15.02
C LEU A 4 36.63 -14.27 -13.80
N LEU A 5 35.45 -13.69 -14.01
CA LEU A 5 34.23 -13.85 -13.22
C LEU A 5 33.15 -12.92 -13.79
N ALA A 6 32.57 -13.33 -14.91
CA ALA A 6 31.34 -12.76 -15.43
C ALA A 6 30.52 -13.91 -16.03
N ASN A 7 29.85 -14.69 -15.17
CA ASN A 7 28.84 -15.63 -15.64
C ASN A 7 27.90 -16.05 -14.50
N GLN A 8 26.87 -15.24 -14.23
CA GLN A 8 25.65 -15.69 -13.58
C GLN A 8 24.60 -14.57 -13.63
N GLN A 9 23.75 -14.57 -14.66
CA GLN A 9 22.36 -14.06 -14.60
C GLN A 9 21.65 -14.31 -15.95
N GLN A 10 21.50 -15.58 -16.31
CA GLN A 10 20.54 -15.99 -17.34
C GLN A 10 19.88 -17.30 -16.94
N ILE A 11 18.96 -17.27 -15.97
CA ILE A 11 18.12 -18.43 -15.67
C ILE A 11 16.69 -17.96 -15.36
N LYS A 12 15.80 -18.23 -16.34
CA LYS A 12 14.37 -18.58 -16.22
C LYS A 12 13.35 -17.47 -15.96
N ARG A 13 12.99 -16.75 -17.02
CA ARG A 13 11.56 -16.47 -17.32
C ARG A 13 11.05 -17.63 -18.18
N LYS A 14 10.50 -18.68 -17.55
CA LYS A 14 9.79 -19.75 -18.25
C LYS A 14 8.32 -19.68 -17.84
N THR A 15 7.50 -19.48 -18.86
CA THR A 15 6.06 -19.38 -18.93
C THR A 15 5.31 -20.43 -18.10
N MET A 16 4.40 -19.97 -17.23
CA MET A 16 3.36 -20.78 -16.60
C MET A 16 2.18 -20.96 -17.57
N LYS A 17 2.39 -21.76 -18.61
CA LYS A 17 1.30 -22.37 -19.40
C LYS A 17 1.65 -23.84 -19.54
N ASP A 18 0.65 -24.68 -19.36
CA ASP A 18 0.69 -26.15 -19.48
C ASP A 18 1.03 -26.89 -18.19
N HIS A 19 0.02 -27.03 -17.31
CA HIS A 19 -0.23 -28.25 -16.53
C HIS A 19 -1.70 -28.25 -16.08
N LEU A 20 -2.62 -28.54 -17.01
CA LEU A 20 -4.00 -28.90 -16.70
C LEU A 20 -4.18 -30.39 -17.00
N ILE A 21 -3.86 -31.21 -16.00
CA ILE A 21 -4.09 -32.66 -16.01
C ILE A 21 -5.55 -32.93 -15.69
N LYS A 22 -6.20 -33.66 -16.60
CA LYS A 22 -7.50 -34.31 -16.45
C LYS A 22 -7.56 -35.09 -15.14
N SER A 23 -8.44 -34.70 -14.22
CA SER A 23 -8.98 -35.62 -13.22
C SER A 23 -10.49 -35.53 -13.21
N GLY A 24 -11.13 -36.56 -13.74
CA GLY A 24 -12.55 -36.81 -13.55
C GLY A 24 -12.77 -37.18 -12.09
N LYS A 25 -13.49 -36.33 -11.36
CA LYS A 25 -14.06 -36.66 -10.06
C LYS A 25 -15.51 -36.21 -10.05
N THR A 26 -16.35 -37.13 -9.61
CA THR A 26 -17.80 -37.13 -9.60
C THR A 26 -18.38 -35.96 -8.80
N CYS A 27 -19.39 -35.29 -9.37
CA CYS A 27 -20.20 -34.28 -8.71
C CYS A 27 -20.99 -34.88 -7.55
N HIS A 28 -20.53 -34.67 -6.32
CA HIS A 28 -21.39 -34.67 -5.15
C HIS A 28 -21.84 -33.23 -4.89
N LYS A 29 -23.16 -33.03 -4.81
CA LYS A 29 -23.79 -31.75 -4.49
C LYS A 29 -23.39 -31.36 -3.06
N PRO A 30 -22.74 -30.21 -2.83
CA PRO A 30 -22.47 -29.74 -1.49
C PRO A 30 -23.78 -29.25 -0.86
N THR A 31 -24.12 -29.82 0.30
CA THR A 31 -25.14 -29.30 1.20
C THR A 31 -24.69 -27.95 1.73
N TYR A 32 -25.43 -26.91 1.38
CA TYR A 32 -25.24 -25.55 1.88
C TYR A 32 -25.54 -25.50 3.38
N HIS A 33 -24.49 -25.60 4.20
CA HIS A 33 -24.58 -25.19 5.59
C HIS A 33 -24.60 -23.66 5.65
N HIS A 34 -25.70 -23.11 6.16
CA HIS A 34 -25.82 -21.70 6.52
C HIS A 34 -24.68 -21.34 7.48
N ASN A 35 -23.72 -20.56 6.99
CA ASN A 35 -22.71 -19.94 7.83
C ASN A 35 -23.43 -18.94 8.74
N HIS A 36 -23.44 -19.24 10.04
CA HIS A 36 -23.74 -18.27 11.07
C HIS A 36 -22.79 -17.09 10.91
N HIS A 37 -23.29 -15.97 10.39
CA HIS A 37 -22.60 -14.68 10.47
C HIS A 37 -22.49 -14.29 11.95
N LEU A 38 -21.41 -14.73 12.58
CA LEU A 38 -20.92 -14.13 13.81
C LEU A 38 -20.55 -12.69 13.46
N HIS A 39 -21.47 -11.77 13.77
CA HIS A 39 -21.19 -10.33 13.82
C HIS A 39 -20.22 -10.07 14.99
N HIS A 40 -18.96 -10.44 14.81
CA HIS A 40 -17.89 -9.88 15.61
C HIS A 40 -17.79 -8.41 15.22
N LYS A 41 -18.30 -7.54 16.11
CA LYS A 41 -17.89 -6.14 16.16
C LYS A 41 -16.40 -6.14 16.47
N HIS A 42 -15.58 -6.27 15.42
CA HIS A 42 -14.16 -6.05 15.50
C HIS A 42 -13.97 -4.58 15.88
N HIS A 43 -13.76 -4.33 17.17
CA HIS A 43 -13.07 -3.12 17.61
C HIS A 43 -11.65 -3.22 17.03
N TYR A 44 -11.51 -2.84 15.75
CA TYR A 44 -10.23 -2.73 15.08
C TYR A 44 -9.43 -1.70 15.86
N ARG A 45 -8.43 -2.17 16.60
CA ARG A 45 -7.39 -1.30 17.11
C ARG A 45 -6.78 -0.62 15.90
N GLU A 46 -6.97 0.70 15.78
CA GLU A 46 -6.29 1.56 14.81
C GLU A 46 -4.74 1.46 14.85
N SER A 47 -4.17 0.64 15.73
CA SER A 47 -2.73 0.51 15.95
C SER A 47 -2.00 -0.50 15.05
N GLU A 48 -2.69 -1.34 14.25
CA GLU A 48 -2.00 -2.42 13.52
C GLU A 48 -1.67 -2.11 12.06
N ILE A 49 -2.50 -1.31 11.39
CA ILE A 49 -2.22 -0.78 10.05
C ILE A 49 -1.57 0.58 10.22
N GLY A 50 -0.29 0.70 9.89
CA GLY A 50 0.44 1.96 10.06
C GLY A 50 0.37 2.84 8.82
N LEU A 51 0.44 4.15 9.02
CA LEU A 51 0.79 5.07 7.94
C LEU A 51 2.29 4.96 7.64
N LEU A 52 2.66 5.13 6.37
CA LEU A 52 4.05 5.17 5.92
C LEU A 52 4.31 6.49 5.20
N PRO A 53 5.22 7.35 5.71
CA PRO A 53 5.61 8.58 5.02
C PRO A 53 6.24 8.30 3.65
N ILE A 54 5.98 9.17 2.67
CA ILE A 54 6.50 8.99 1.30
C ILE A 54 8.04 8.95 1.24
N GLN A 55 8.73 9.66 2.14
CA GLN A 55 10.20 9.63 2.20
C GLN A 55 10.72 8.29 2.69
N GLU A 56 10.05 7.68 3.68
CA GLU A 56 10.44 6.37 4.19
C GLU A 56 10.27 5.30 3.11
N LEU A 57 9.15 5.33 2.36
CA LEU A 57 8.96 4.42 1.23
C LEU A 57 10.03 4.63 0.16
N ALA A 58 10.35 5.87 -0.20
CA ALA A 58 11.39 6.17 -1.20
C ALA A 58 12.76 5.61 -0.80
N THR A 59 13.19 5.82 0.45
CA THR A 59 14.44 5.25 0.99
C THR A 59 14.44 3.73 0.88
N ARG A 60 13.35 3.06 1.30
CA ARG A 60 13.24 1.59 1.22
C ARG A 60 13.35 1.07 -0.22
N LEU A 61 12.73 1.75 -1.19
CA LEU A 61 12.78 1.36 -2.59
C LEU A 61 14.17 1.56 -3.21
N LEU A 62 14.86 2.66 -2.88
CA LEU A 62 16.20 2.96 -3.40
C LEU A 62 17.28 2.05 -2.81
N GLU A 63 17.23 1.81 -1.51
CA GLU A 63 18.22 0.99 -0.80
C GLU A 63 17.96 -0.52 -1.00
N ASN A 64 16.71 -0.90 -1.24
CA ASN A 64 16.28 -2.28 -1.50
C ASN A 64 16.69 -3.29 -0.39
N TYR A 65 17.02 -2.81 0.81
CA TYR A 65 17.58 -3.63 1.89
C TYR A 65 16.53 -4.45 2.63
N LEU A 66 15.27 -3.99 2.68
CA LEU A 66 14.15 -4.73 3.28
C LEU A 66 13.07 -5.07 2.26
N PRO A 67 12.45 -6.26 2.39
CA PRO A 67 11.33 -6.67 1.55
C PRO A 67 10.19 -5.67 1.67
N THR A 68 9.77 -5.13 0.52
CA THR A 68 8.72 -4.11 0.41
C THR A 68 7.95 -4.36 -0.88
N ILE A 69 6.65 -4.57 -0.75
CA ILE A 69 5.71 -4.70 -1.87
C ILE A 69 4.80 -3.49 -1.83
N VAL A 70 4.64 -2.82 -2.97
CA VAL A 70 3.77 -1.66 -3.11
C VAL A 70 2.55 -2.07 -3.94
N ILE A 71 1.34 -1.76 -3.45
CA ILE A 71 0.07 -2.12 -4.08
C ILE A 71 -0.65 -0.84 -4.48
N ASP A 72 -0.84 -0.68 -5.78
CA ASP A 72 -1.63 0.39 -6.37
C ASP A 72 -3.09 -0.05 -6.47
N THR A 73 -3.95 0.60 -5.68
CA THR A 73 -5.38 0.28 -5.56
C THR A 73 -6.28 1.24 -6.34
N ARG A 74 -5.70 2.05 -7.24
CA ARG A 74 -6.50 2.88 -8.16
C ARG A 74 -7.26 1.97 -9.13
N ASP A 75 -8.48 2.35 -9.49
CA ASP A 75 -9.32 1.56 -10.40
C ASP A 75 -9.04 1.89 -11.87
N ASP A 76 -9.10 3.18 -12.22
CA ASP A 76 -9.00 3.66 -13.61
C ASP A 76 -8.04 4.86 -13.76
N GLU A 77 -7.45 5.33 -12.65
CA GLU A 77 -6.64 6.56 -12.57
C GLU A 77 -5.13 6.29 -12.65
N VAL A 78 -4.69 5.32 -13.45
CA VAL A 78 -3.23 5.08 -13.66
C VAL A 78 -2.61 6.15 -14.59
N GLN A 79 -3.44 7.02 -15.18
CA GLN A 79 -2.96 8.22 -15.88
C GLN A 79 -2.10 9.06 -14.92
N GLY A 80 -0.90 9.44 -15.35
CA GLY A 80 0.11 10.08 -14.50
C GLY A 80 1.13 9.12 -13.87
N GLY A 81 1.19 7.86 -14.33
CA GLY A 81 2.25 6.92 -13.97
C GLY A 81 2.02 6.15 -12.67
N GLN A 82 3.04 5.40 -12.28
CA GLN A 82 3.00 4.47 -11.15
C GLN A 82 4.29 4.54 -10.32
N ILE A 83 4.19 4.26 -9.02
CA ILE A 83 5.37 3.96 -8.20
C ILE A 83 6.10 2.77 -8.82
N ARG A 84 7.41 2.88 -9.02
CA ARG A 84 8.20 1.87 -9.72
C ARG A 84 8.14 0.53 -8.99
N GLY A 85 7.78 -0.53 -9.73
CA GLY A 85 7.66 -1.89 -9.22
C GLY A 85 6.38 -2.16 -8.42
N ALA A 86 5.44 -1.21 -8.34
CA ALA A 86 4.16 -1.46 -7.69
C ALA A 86 3.33 -2.50 -8.47
N LEU A 87 2.60 -3.33 -7.73
CA LEU A 87 1.61 -4.25 -8.29
C LEU A 87 0.29 -3.50 -8.44
N PHE A 88 -0.23 -3.47 -9.67
CA PHE A 88 -1.55 -2.92 -9.94
C PHE A 88 -2.63 -3.89 -9.50
N CYS A 89 -3.42 -3.50 -8.50
CA CYS A 89 -4.49 -4.31 -7.95
C CYS A 89 -5.67 -3.40 -7.55
N PRO A 90 -6.52 -3.03 -8.54
CA PRO A 90 -7.72 -2.22 -8.33
C PRO A 90 -8.54 -2.67 -7.13
N GLU A 91 -9.14 -1.73 -6.41
CA GLU A 91 -9.97 -2.04 -5.25
C GLU A 91 -11.16 -2.93 -5.63
N ARG A 92 -11.78 -2.67 -6.78
CA ARG A 92 -12.89 -3.49 -7.32
C ARG A 92 -12.53 -4.96 -7.54
N ASP A 93 -11.26 -5.25 -7.82
CA ASP A 93 -10.74 -6.57 -8.16
C ASP A 93 -9.98 -7.21 -6.99
N PHE A 94 -9.92 -6.53 -5.83
CA PHE A 94 -9.18 -6.99 -4.66
C PHE A 94 -9.95 -8.08 -3.90
N GLY A 95 -9.98 -9.30 -4.44
CA GLY A 95 -10.66 -10.47 -3.89
C GLY A 95 -9.80 -11.33 -2.96
N ASN A 96 -10.39 -12.43 -2.47
CA ASN A 96 -9.70 -13.39 -1.60
C ASN A 96 -8.52 -14.07 -2.31
N GLU A 97 -8.64 -14.35 -3.61
CA GLU A 97 -7.55 -14.94 -4.40
C GLU A 97 -6.33 -14.02 -4.46
N GLN A 98 -6.55 -12.72 -4.70
CA GLN A 98 -5.52 -11.70 -4.71
C GLN A 98 -4.86 -11.58 -3.33
N ILE A 99 -5.65 -11.57 -2.25
CA ILE A 99 -5.15 -11.54 -0.88
C ILE A 99 -4.25 -12.75 -0.61
N THR A 100 -4.70 -13.97 -0.88
CA THR A 100 -3.90 -15.18 -0.66
C THR A 100 -2.61 -15.17 -1.47
N CYS A 101 -2.68 -14.75 -2.74
CA CYS A 101 -1.52 -14.64 -3.61
C CYS A 101 -0.52 -13.60 -3.08
N LEU A 102 -1.01 -12.45 -2.62
CA LEU A 102 -0.17 -11.37 -2.09
C LEU A 102 0.49 -11.75 -0.75
N ILE A 103 -0.21 -12.47 0.14
CA ILE A 103 0.40 -12.98 1.37
C ILE A 103 1.53 -13.96 1.04
N ARG A 104 1.30 -14.90 0.11
CA ARG A 104 2.34 -15.84 -0.32
C ARG A 104 3.57 -15.12 -0.89
N GLU A 105 3.35 -14.11 -1.73
CA GLU A 105 4.43 -13.29 -2.29
C GLU A 105 5.19 -12.53 -1.19
N ALA A 106 4.50 -11.92 -0.22
CA ALA A 106 5.13 -11.22 0.89
C ALA A 106 5.98 -12.16 1.76
N THR A 107 5.48 -13.35 2.08
CA THR A 107 6.22 -14.38 2.82
C THR A 107 7.43 -14.86 2.03
N GLU A 108 7.31 -15.05 0.72
CA GLU A 108 8.43 -15.45 -0.14
C GLU A 108 9.50 -14.37 -0.24
N GLN A 109 9.13 -13.10 -0.49
CA GLN A 109 10.09 -12.00 -0.53
C GLN A 109 10.81 -11.81 0.80
N ARG A 110 10.09 -11.98 1.91
CA ARG A 110 10.69 -12.00 3.25
C ARG A 110 11.76 -13.09 3.35
N ARG A 111 11.42 -14.32 2.96
CA ARG A 111 12.33 -15.48 3.02
C ARG A 111 13.58 -15.26 2.16
N GLN A 112 13.42 -14.75 0.94
CA GLN A 112 14.53 -14.52 0.01
C GLN A 112 15.48 -13.40 0.46
N ARG A 113 14.95 -12.39 1.14
CA ARG A 113 15.72 -11.25 1.66
C ARG A 113 16.01 -11.37 3.15
N ASN A 114 16.06 -12.59 3.68
CA ASN A 114 16.37 -12.81 5.08
C ASN A 114 17.81 -12.37 5.35
N THR A 115 17.95 -11.18 5.93
CA THR A 115 19.24 -10.55 6.25
C THR A 115 19.89 -11.10 7.52
N GLY A 116 19.33 -12.17 8.11
CA GLY A 116 19.75 -12.67 9.43
C GLY A 116 19.27 -11.80 10.59
N ILE A 117 18.54 -10.71 10.32
CA ILE A 117 17.92 -9.85 11.33
C ILE A 117 16.70 -10.58 11.90
N SER A 118 16.76 -10.88 13.20
CA SER A 118 15.61 -11.38 13.95
C SER A 118 14.47 -10.36 13.88
N ASN A 119 13.25 -10.83 13.63
CA ASN A 119 12.04 -10.00 13.50
C ASN A 119 11.97 -9.08 12.27
N HIS A 120 12.75 -9.31 11.20
CA HIS A 120 12.51 -8.59 9.95
C HIS A 120 11.11 -8.94 9.39
N LYS A 121 10.39 -7.91 8.92
CA LYS A 121 9.06 -8.03 8.30
C LYS A 121 9.06 -7.54 6.86
N CYS A 122 8.22 -8.14 6.01
CA CYS A 122 7.88 -7.60 4.70
C CYS A 122 6.87 -6.47 4.86
N PHE A 123 7.15 -5.32 4.28
CA PHE A 123 6.18 -4.23 4.21
C PHE A 123 5.27 -4.47 3.02
N VAL A 124 3.96 -4.40 3.22
CA VAL A 124 2.98 -4.38 2.14
C VAL A 124 2.27 -3.04 2.23
N VAL A 125 2.58 -2.16 1.27
CA VAL A 125 2.20 -0.75 1.29
C VAL A 125 1.11 -0.51 0.27
N PHE A 126 -0.09 -0.18 0.75
CA PHE A 126 -1.23 0.15 -0.10
C PHE A 126 -1.26 1.66 -0.37
N TYR A 127 -1.59 2.03 -1.59
CA TYR A 127 -1.88 3.42 -1.93
C TYR A 127 -2.99 3.50 -2.97
N CYS A 128 -3.71 4.62 -2.96
CA CYS A 128 -4.57 5.04 -4.06
C CYS A 128 -4.15 6.45 -4.47
N ARG A 129 -5.06 7.25 -5.06
CA ARG A 129 -4.76 8.63 -5.43
C ARG A 129 -4.31 9.48 -4.23
N ASP A 130 -5.13 9.57 -3.19
CA ASP A 130 -4.85 10.37 -1.99
C ASP A 130 -4.65 9.53 -0.72
N SER A 131 -4.69 8.19 -0.88
CA SER A 131 -4.56 7.19 0.18
C SER A 131 -5.60 7.25 1.31
N GLU A 132 -6.81 7.65 0.95
CA GLU A 132 -7.93 7.69 1.88
C GLU A 132 -8.68 6.35 1.89
N ARG A 133 -9.87 6.31 1.30
CA ARG A 133 -10.84 5.22 1.47
C ARG A 133 -10.43 3.90 0.82
N LYS A 134 -10.00 3.91 -0.45
CA LYS A 134 -9.75 2.68 -1.23
C LYS A 134 -8.56 1.89 -0.72
N SER A 135 -7.42 2.57 -0.54
CA SER A 135 -6.20 1.93 -0.02
C SER A 135 -6.39 1.40 1.39
N LEU A 136 -7.09 2.15 2.26
CA LEU A 136 -7.36 1.68 3.61
C LEU A 136 -8.29 0.46 3.60
N HIS A 137 -9.32 0.45 2.76
CA HIS A 137 -10.23 -0.69 2.63
C HIS A 137 -9.48 -1.96 2.17
N CYS A 138 -8.65 -1.88 1.13
CA CYS A 138 -7.80 -3.00 0.71
C CYS A 138 -6.82 -3.43 1.80
N ALA A 139 -6.16 -2.48 2.48
CA ALA A 139 -5.23 -2.76 3.56
C ALA A 139 -5.91 -3.49 4.72
N GLN A 140 -7.13 -3.11 5.10
CA GLN A 140 -7.91 -3.78 6.14
C GLN A 140 -8.26 -5.21 5.75
N ARG A 141 -8.77 -5.43 4.54
CA ARG A 141 -9.10 -6.78 4.04
C ARG A 141 -7.86 -7.67 3.96
N PHE A 142 -6.75 -7.12 3.50
CA PHE A 142 -5.47 -7.82 3.46
C PHE A 142 -4.95 -8.16 4.86
N HIS A 143 -4.98 -7.19 5.79
CA HIS A 143 -4.56 -7.40 7.19
C HIS A 143 -5.37 -8.51 7.86
N GLN A 144 -6.69 -8.53 7.63
CA GLN A 144 -7.55 -9.60 8.12
C GLN A 144 -7.12 -10.97 7.56
N GLY A 145 -6.84 -11.06 6.26
CA GLY A 145 -6.29 -12.29 5.67
C GLY A 145 -4.92 -12.69 6.25
N VAL A 146 -4.05 -11.72 6.55
CA VAL A 146 -2.75 -11.97 7.21
C VAL A 146 -2.94 -12.57 8.61
N LEU A 147 -3.91 -12.06 9.38
CA LEU A 147 -4.24 -12.60 10.70
C LEU A 147 -4.80 -14.02 10.59
N GLU A 148 -5.72 -14.25 9.66
CA GLU A 148 -6.35 -15.56 9.42
C GLU A 148 -5.33 -16.63 9.00
N MET A 149 -4.29 -16.26 8.26
CA MET A 149 -3.22 -17.17 7.87
C MET A 149 -2.08 -17.28 8.90
N GLY A 150 -2.12 -16.53 10.00
CA GLY A 150 -1.08 -16.55 11.04
C GLY A 150 0.24 -15.88 10.64
N GLU A 151 0.23 -14.98 9.65
CA GLU A 151 1.43 -14.35 9.06
C GLU A 151 1.76 -12.97 9.65
N SER A 152 1.08 -12.55 10.72
CA SER A 152 1.22 -11.22 11.36
C SER A 152 2.62 -10.92 11.93
N ASN A 153 3.39 -11.96 12.22
CA ASN A 153 4.79 -11.84 12.65
C ASN A 153 5.73 -11.52 11.48
N GLY A 154 5.35 -11.86 10.25
CA GLY A 154 6.18 -11.69 9.05
C GLY A 154 5.80 -10.52 8.16
N ILE A 155 4.57 -10.06 8.25
CA ILE A 155 4.04 -9.03 7.36
C ILE A 155 3.64 -7.81 8.18
N CYS A 156 3.99 -6.63 7.65
CA CYS A 156 3.56 -5.35 8.20
C CYS A 156 2.76 -4.60 7.14
N VAL A 157 1.48 -4.38 7.42
CA VAL A 157 0.56 -3.70 6.52
C VAL A 157 0.67 -2.19 6.73
N LYS A 158 0.86 -1.45 5.64
CA LYS A 158 1.00 0.00 5.65
C LYS A 158 0.10 0.67 4.62
N VAL A 159 -0.27 1.91 4.88
CA VAL A 159 -0.90 2.80 3.90
C VAL A 159 0.03 3.99 3.64
N LEU A 160 0.30 4.27 2.37
CA LEU A 160 1.19 5.37 1.99
C LEU A 160 0.54 6.72 2.29
N GLN A 161 1.15 7.56 3.12
CA GLN A 161 0.59 8.86 3.46
C GLN A 161 0.52 9.79 2.23
N GLY A 162 -0.65 10.38 1.95
CA GLY A 162 -0.87 11.29 0.82
C GLY A 162 -0.94 10.63 -0.56
N GLY A 163 -0.78 9.30 -0.62
CA GLY A 163 -0.97 8.50 -1.83
C GLY A 163 -0.11 8.89 -3.02
N ALA A 164 -0.65 8.57 -4.20
CA ALA A 164 -0.02 8.88 -5.48
C ALA A 164 0.16 10.39 -5.70
N SER A 165 -0.81 11.21 -5.27
CA SER A 165 -0.79 12.67 -5.40
C SER A 165 0.48 13.26 -4.77
N SER A 166 0.71 12.99 -3.49
CA SER A 166 1.92 13.47 -2.79
C SER A 166 3.20 12.81 -3.29
N TRP A 167 3.12 11.55 -3.74
CA TRP A 167 4.28 10.86 -4.31
C TRP A 167 4.76 11.53 -5.60
N PHE A 168 3.88 11.76 -6.56
CA PHE A 168 4.25 12.33 -7.86
C PHE A 168 4.58 13.82 -7.78
N GLU A 169 3.94 14.57 -6.87
CA GLU A 169 4.35 15.96 -6.58
C GLU A 169 5.85 16.03 -6.20
N LYS A 170 6.32 15.07 -5.39
CA LYS A 170 7.70 15.07 -4.90
C LYS A 170 8.69 14.34 -5.81
N PHE A 171 8.29 13.21 -6.41
CA PHE A 171 9.20 12.25 -7.03
C PHE A 171 8.96 12.01 -8.52
N SER A 172 8.02 12.70 -9.18
CA SER A 172 7.71 12.53 -10.63
C SER A 172 8.96 12.54 -11.54
N LYS A 173 9.95 13.38 -11.22
CA LYS A 173 11.19 13.51 -12.01
C LYS A 173 12.21 12.39 -11.76
N ASP A 174 12.07 11.62 -10.69
CA ASP A 174 12.99 10.53 -10.37
C ASP A 174 12.53 9.21 -11.01
N LYS A 175 13.13 8.89 -12.16
CA LYS A 175 12.86 7.67 -12.92
C LYS A 175 13.17 6.38 -12.14
N ARG A 176 13.92 6.43 -11.04
CA ARG A 176 14.17 5.24 -10.20
C ARG A 176 12.97 4.92 -9.31
N LEU A 177 12.15 5.91 -8.99
CA LEU A 177 11.00 5.81 -8.08
C LEU A 177 9.66 5.81 -8.81
N VAL A 178 9.63 6.25 -10.06
CA VAL A 178 8.43 6.35 -10.89
C VAL A 178 8.64 5.60 -12.20
N GLN A 179 7.61 4.88 -12.64
CA GLN A 179 7.54 4.26 -13.97
C GLN A 179 6.28 4.71 -14.71
N ASP A 180 6.32 4.61 -16.04
CA ASP A 180 5.19 4.89 -16.93
C ASP A 180 4.56 6.28 -16.73
N PHE A 181 5.36 7.25 -16.27
CA PHE A 181 4.92 8.63 -16.10
C PHE A 181 4.74 9.27 -17.48
N ASP A 182 3.52 9.68 -17.78
CA ASP A 182 3.23 10.44 -18.98
C ASP A 182 3.41 11.92 -18.70
N ASP A 183 4.55 12.48 -19.13
CA ASP A 183 4.85 13.91 -19.04
C ASP A 183 3.80 14.78 -19.75
N LYS A 184 3.04 14.22 -20.70
CA LYS A 184 1.98 14.92 -21.44
C LYS A 184 0.63 14.86 -20.75
N CYS A 185 0.45 13.94 -19.83
CA CYS A 185 -0.75 13.87 -19.02
C CYS A 185 -0.66 15.00 -18.01
N GLU A 186 -0.82 16.28 -18.43
CA GLU A 186 -0.77 17.46 -17.53
C GLU A 186 -1.64 17.21 -16.29
N PRO A 187 -1.09 16.82 -15.13
CA PRO A 187 -1.93 16.43 -14.02
C PRO A 187 -1.67 17.45 -12.91
N CYS A 188 -2.70 18.18 -12.50
CA CYS A 188 -2.60 19.01 -11.31
C CYS A 188 -1.65 20.22 -11.45
N LYS A 189 -1.77 21.01 -12.53
CA LYS A 189 -1.99 22.44 -12.24
C LYS A 189 -3.32 22.47 -11.49
N ARG A 190 -3.31 22.16 -10.19
CA ARG A 190 -4.29 22.76 -9.30
C ARG A 190 -4.04 24.22 -9.59
N GLU A 191 -4.93 24.87 -10.35
CA GLU A 191 -5.10 26.30 -10.18
C GLU A 191 -5.23 26.41 -8.67
N VAL A 192 -4.15 26.87 -8.04
CA VAL A 192 -4.20 27.39 -6.70
C VAL A 192 -5.11 28.57 -6.91
N VAL A 193 -6.43 28.32 -6.86
CA VAL A 193 -7.42 29.36 -6.71
C VAL A 193 -6.90 30.01 -5.45
N ALA A 194 -6.24 31.16 -5.63
CA ALA A 194 -5.67 31.90 -4.55
C ALA A 194 -6.87 32.17 -3.65
N SER A 195 -6.99 31.38 -2.59
CA SER A 195 -8.02 31.60 -1.60
C SER A 195 -7.74 33.00 -1.11
N GLU A 196 -8.62 33.94 -1.44
CA GLU A 196 -8.52 35.31 -0.95
C GLU A 196 -8.21 35.23 0.55
N PRO A 197 -7.22 35.99 1.04
CA PRO A 197 -6.86 35.94 2.43
C PRO A 197 -8.13 36.12 3.26
N PRO A 198 -8.37 35.29 4.30
CA PRO A 198 -9.55 35.43 5.13
C PRO A 198 -9.62 36.89 5.57
N VAL A 199 -10.73 37.56 5.25
CA VAL A 199 -11.00 38.90 5.73
C VAL A 199 -10.98 38.81 7.25
N VAL A 200 -9.90 39.28 7.85
CA VAL A 200 -9.74 39.37 9.29
C VAL A 200 -10.68 40.47 9.75
N ASP A 201 -11.91 40.09 10.09
CA ASP A 201 -12.84 40.98 10.77
C ASP A 201 -12.19 41.43 12.08
N SER A 202 -12.01 42.74 12.17
CA SER A 202 -11.25 43.40 13.20
C SER A 202 -11.94 43.30 14.57
N ALA A 203 -11.14 42.96 15.57
CA ALA A 203 -11.25 43.39 16.97
C ALA A 203 -12.57 43.12 17.71
N VAL A 204 -12.66 41.94 18.35
CA VAL A 204 -13.49 41.79 19.56
C VAL A 204 -12.68 42.32 20.76
N ASN A 205 -12.96 43.55 21.19
CA ASN A 205 -12.45 44.11 22.44
C ASN A 205 -13.06 43.36 23.64
N ILE A 206 -12.30 42.45 24.24
CA ILE A 206 -12.68 41.81 25.51
C ILE A 206 -12.25 42.74 26.65
N THR A 207 -13.20 43.49 27.20
CA THR A 207 -13.00 44.26 28.44
C THR A 207 -12.96 43.30 29.63
N VAL A 208 -11.77 43.10 30.20
CA VAL A 208 -11.57 42.32 31.43
C VAL A 208 -12.07 43.14 32.62
N GLN A 209 -13.17 42.70 33.25
CA GLN A 209 -13.62 43.24 34.53
C GLN A 209 -12.69 42.75 35.66
N LYS A 210 -12.14 43.70 36.41
CA LYS A 210 -11.25 43.48 37.54
C LYS A 210 -12.09 43.11 38.78
N PRO A 211 -11.79 42.02 39.51
CA PRO A 211 -12.54 41.67 40.71
C PRO A 211 -12.24 42.67 41.84
N VAL A 212 -13.32 43.16 42.47
CA VAL A 212 -13.29 44.02 43.65
C VAL A 212 -13.04 43.13 44.88
N ALA A 213 -11.95 43.41 45.60
CA ALA A 213 -11.69 42.79 46.90
C ALA A 213 -12.68 43.33 47.94
N LYS A 214 -13.34 42.42 48.69
CA LYS A 214 -14.12 42.78 49.88
C LYS A 214 -13.18 42.80 51.09
N ALA A 215 -13.24 43.90 51.84
CA ALA A 215 -12.62 44.08 53.15
C ALA A 215 -13.46 43.40 54.25
#